data_AF-A0A3D0VAZ7-F1
#
_entry.id   AF-A0A3D0VAZ7-F1
#
_cell.length_a   1.000
_cell.length_b   1.000
_cell.length_c   1.000
_cell.angle_alpha   90.00
_cell.angle_beta   90.00
_cell.angle_gamma   90.00
#
_symmetry.space_group_name_H-M   'P 1'
#
loop_
_entity.id
_entity.type
_entity.pdbx_description
1 polymer ?
#
loop_
_entity_poly.entity_id
_entity_poly.type
_entity_poly.pdbx_seq_one_letter_code
_entity_poly.pdbx_strand_id
1 'polypeptide(L)'
;MGQSVEFGKFLKAMRSRLTPEQAGISSSSGGRRVPGLRREEIARLADVSTDYYTRLEQGRNIHPSRAVMDSVARALRLDPGEQAHMIDLLENCAKSQQSPIPAQGVRPALRQLLDAVGNVPALILGRRTDVLAGNRLAFLILADFPAMPAAERNLTRWVILDPLAHNLFRDWETVAAEAVGTLRAD
;
A
#
# COMPACT_ATOMS: atom_id res chain seq x y z
N MET A 1 -15.34 1.13 10.32
CA MET A 1 -14.73 2.40 10.77
C MET A 1 -14.87 3.40 9.63
N GLY A 2 -15.22 4.66 9.91
CA GLY A 2 -15.64 5.62 8.89
C GLY A 2 -14.50 6.11 7.99
N GLN A 3 -14.86 6.45 6.74
CA GLN A 3 -14.01 7.05 5.71
C GLN A 3 -13.04 8.13 6.20
N SER A 4 -13.54 9.05 7.03
CA SER A 4 -12.71 10.15 7.54
C SER A 4 -11.60 9.69 8.48
N VAL A 5 -11.73 8.53 9.14
CA VAL A 5 -10.71 8.00 10.07
C VAL A 5 -9.50 7.45 9.31
N GLU A 6 -9.72 6.68 8.24
CA GLU A 6 -8.61 6.15 7.42
C GLU A 6 -7.90 7.28 6.67
N PHE A 7 -8.65 8.25 6.16
CA PHE A 7 -8.07 9.47 5.60
C PHE A 7 -7.18 10.21 6.62
N GLY A 8 -7.65 10.40 7.85
CA GLY A 8 -6.86 11.04 8.91
C GLY A 8 -5.58 10.27 9.26
N LYS A 9 -5.66 8.93 9.32
CA LYS A 9 -4.49 8.05 9.54
C LYS A 9 -3.47 8.19 8.42
N PHE A 10 -3.93 8.22 7.16
CA PHE A 10 -3.08 8.41 5.99
C PHE A 10 -2.32 9.73 6.07
N LEU A 11 -3.00 10.86 6.34
CA LEU A 11 -2.34 12.17 6.49
C LEU A 11 -1.30 12.16 7.62
N LYS A 12 -1.62 11.53 8.76
CA LYS A 12 -0.69 11.40 9.88
C LYS A 12 0.56 10.61 9.49
N ALA A 13 0.39 9.50 8.76
CA ALA A 13 1.50 8.66 8.29
C ALA A 13 2.41 9.45 7.33
N MET A 14 1.82 10.10 6.32
CA MET A 14 2.58 10.90 5.34
C MET A 14 3.32 12.07 6.00
N ARG A 15 2.68 12.78 6.94
CA ARG A 15 3.32 13.86 7.71
C ARG A 15 4.51 13.35 8.54
N SER A 16 4.41 12.15 9.08
CA SER A 16 5.48 11.56 9.91
C SER A 16 6.71 11.13 9.11
N ARG A 17 6.57 10.91 7.80
CA ARG A 17 7.65 10.51 6.90
C ARG A 17 8.55 11.67 6.47
N LEU A 18 7.98 12.87 6.31
CA LEU A 18 8.71 14.02 5.77
C LEU A 18 9.49 14.74 6.88
N THR A 19 10.78 14.99 6.67
CA THR A 19 11.58 15.81 7.59
C THR A 19 11.41 17.31 7.31
N PRO A 20 11.66 18.19 8.29
CA PRO A 20 11.65 19.65 8.08
C PRO A 20 12.56 20.09 6.93
N GLU A 21 13.76 19.53 6.87
CA GLU A 21 14.78 19.87 5.88
C GLU A 21 14.32 19.47 4.48
N GLN A 22 13.74 18.27 4.35
CA GLN A 22 13.13 17.82 3.10
C GLN A 22 11.98 18.74 2.68
N ALA A 23 11.27 19.36 3.62
CA ALA A 23 10.18 20.30 3.34
C ALA A 23 10.65 21.75 3.14
N GLY A 24 11.95 22.02 3.19
CA GLY A 24 12.51 23.37 3.08
C GLY A 24 12.29 24.25 4.32
N ILE A 25 12.02 23.64 5.47
CA ILE A 25 11.84 24.32 6.75
C ILE A 25 13.15 24.24 7.52
N SER A 26 13.72 25.39 7.86
CA SER A 26 14.86 25.45 8.78
C SER A 26 14.45 24.87 10.14
N SER A 27 15.16 23.84 10.59
CA SER A 27 14.92 23.18 11.87
C SER A 27 15.04 24.22 12.98
N SER A 28 13.93 24.54 13.63
CA SER A 28 13.94 25.49 14.75
C SER A 28 14.74 24.91 15.92
N SER A 29 15.51 25.77 16.58
CA SER A 29 16.51 25.48 17.64
C SER A 29 15.93 24.97 18.98
N GLY A 30 14.72 24.42 18.99
CA GLY A 30 14.06 23.86 20.18
C GLY A 30 13.76 22.38 20.06
N GLY A 31 13.82 21.65 21.19
CA GLY A 31 13.62 20.19 21.26
C GLY A 31 12.35 19.71 20.57
N ARG A 32 12.50 19.06 19.41
CA ARG A 32 11.42 18.51 18.60
C ARG A 32 10.90 17.21 19.24
N ARG A 33 9.58 17.13 19.47
CA ARG A 33 8.91 15.96 20.09
C ARG A 33 8.24 15.01 19.09
N VAL A 34 8.22 15.36 17.80
CA VAL A 34 7.59 14.55 16.74
C VAL A 34 8.63 14.19 15.67
N PRO A 35 8.62 12.96 15.13
CA PRO A 35 9.67 12.50 14.22
C PRO A 35 9.67 13.22 12.86
N GLY A 36 8.49 13.59 12.34
CA GLY A 36 8.34 14.31 11.07
C GLY A 36 7.91 15.76 11.25
N LEU A 37 7.16 16.26 10.28
CA LEU A 37 6.61 17.62 10.30
C LEU A 37 5.54 17.78 11.38
N ARG A 38 5.44 18.98 11.96
CA ARG A 38 4.37 19.37 12.88
C ARG A 38 3.11 19.75 12.09
N ARG A 39 1.96 19.81 12.75
CA ARG A 39 0.69 20.15 12.07
C ARG A 39 0.71 21.58 11.54
N GLU A 40 1.26 22.49 12.32
CA GLU A 40 1.45 23.90 11.93
C GLU A 40 2.42 24.07 10.76
N GLU A 41 3.40 23.17 10.62
CA GLU A 41 4.36 23.18 9.51
C GLU A 41 3.65 22.78 8.20
N ILE A 42 2.88 21.69 8.20
CA ILE A 42 2.08 21.28 7.02
C ILE A 42 1.00 22.31 6.70
N ALA A 43 0.29 22.81 7.70
CA ALA A 43 -0.78 23.79 7.48
C ALA A 43 -0.25 25.04 6.76
N ARG A 44 0.93 25.53 7.17
CA ARG A 44 1.63 26.63 6.49
C ARG A 44 2.01 26.28 5.05
N LEU A 45 2.57 25.09 4.82
CA LEU A 45 2.98 24.66 3.47
C LEU A 45 1.78 24.45 2.53
N ALA A 46 0.64 24.02 3.06
CA ALA A 46 -0.59 23.77 2.33
C ALA A 46 -1.51 25.01 2.20
N ASP A 47 -1.10 26.15 2.78
CA ASP A 47 -1.89 27.39 2.85
C ASP A 47 -3.29 27.19 3.46
N VAL A 48 -3.34 26.48 4.60
CA VAL A 48 -4.56 26.25 5.37
C VAL A 48 -4.34 26.58 6.84
N SER A 49 -5.42 26.77 7.61
CA SER A 49 -5.28 26.98 9.04
C SER A 49 -4.83 25.69 9.77
N THR A 50 -4.03 25.85 10.82
CA THR A 50 -3.57 24.71 11.65
C THR A 50 -4.74 23.93 12.26
N ASP A 51 -5.82 24.63 12.66
CA ASP A 51 -7.03 24.00 13.16
C ASP A 51 -7.72 23.15 12.08
N TYR A 52 -7.82 23.68 10.85
CA TYR A 52 -8.41 22.95 9.74
C TYR A 52 -7.61 21.68 9.41
N TYR A 53 -6.29 21.77 9.31
CA TYR A 53 -5.44 20.57 9.12
C TYR A 53 -5.54 19.58 10.28
N THR A 54 -5.63 20.07 11.53
CA THR A 54 -5.81 19.22 12.70
C THR A 54 -7.12 18.45 12.64
N ARG A 55 -8.20 19.09 12.20
CA ARG A 55 -9.49 18.41 11.99
C ARG A 55 -9.37 17.36 10.89
N LEU A 56 -8.69 17.65 9.76
CA LEU A 56 -8.46 16.71 8.65
C LEU A 56 -7.78 15.44 9.16
N GLU A 57 -6.68 15.59 9.90
CA GLU A 57 -5.94 14.46 10.46
C GLU A 57 -6.74 13.68 11.53
N GLN A 58 -7.67 14.35 12.23
CA GLN A 58 -8.58 13.70 13.19
C GLN A 58 -9.77 12.99 12.54
N GLY A 59 -9.99 13.17 11.24
CA GLY A 59 -11.13 12.57 10.54
C GLY A 59 -12.49 13.12 10.96
N ARG A 60 -12.57 14.38 11.39
CA ARG A 60 -13.82 14.97 11.91
C ARG A 60 -14.73 15.52 10.82
N ASN A 61 -15.52 14.67 10.15
CA ASN A 61 -16.60 15.01 9.21
C ASN A 61 -16.35 16.29 8.38
N ILE A 62 -15.36 16.22 7.48
CA ILE A 62 -14.91 17.34 6.65
C ILE A 62 -14.94 16.88 5.21
N HIS A 63 -15.41 17.76 4.34
CA HIS A 63 -15.41 17.57 2.90
C HIS A 63 -14.44 18.61 2.33
N PRO A 64 -13.11 18.34 2.33
CA PRO A 64 -12.14 19.27 1.77
C PRO A 64 -12.40 19.46 0.28
N SER A 65 -12.22 20.70 -0.20
CA SER A 65 -12.30 20.95 -1.64
C SER A 65 -11.12 20.31 -2.36
N ARG A 66 -11.26 20.07 -3.67
CA ARG A 66 -10.16 19.54 -4.49
C ARG A 66 -8.90 20.41 -4.43
N ALA A 67 -9.07 21.73 -4.40
CA ALA A 67 -7.95 22.66 -4.25
C ALA A 67 -7.18 22.46 -2.93
N VAL A 68 -7.89 22.20 -1.82
CA VAL A 68 -7.25 21.89 -0.53
C VAL A 68 -6.59 20.52 -0.54
N MET A 69 -7.19 19.53 -1.21
CA MET A 69 -6.54 18.23 -1.39
C MET A 69 -5.23 18.37 -2.18
N ASP A 70 -5.24 19.13 -3.27
CA ASP A 70 -4.05 19.36 -4.10
C ASP A 70 -2.97 20.15 -3.34
N SER A 71 -3.35 21.11 -2.48
CA SER A 71 -2.39 21.84 -1.65
C SER A 71 -1.77 20.94 -0.57
N VAL A 72 -2.56 20.11 0.08
CA VAL A 72 -2.11 19.14 1.08
C VAL A 72 -1.22 18.06 0.45
N ALA A 73 -1.58 17.54 -0.73
CA ALA A 73 -0.78 16.56 -1.46
C ALA A 73 0.60 17.13 -1.81
N ARG A 74 0.66 18.37 -2.31
CA ARG A 74 1.92 19.07 -2.60
C ARG A 74 2.74 19.32 -1.35
N ALA A 75 2.12 19.77 -0.25
CA ALA A 75 2.79 20.02 1.01
C ALA A 75 3.40 18.74 1.62
N LEU A 76 2.71 17.61 1.47
CA LEU A 76 3.18 16.29 1.91
C LEU A 76 4.13 15.62 0.90
N ARG A 77 4.37 16.23 -0.27
CA ARG A 77 5.15 15.68 -1.37
C ARG A 77 4.72 14.26 -1.75
N LEU A 78 3.40 14.06 -1.87
CA LEU A 78 2.85 12.77 -2.26
C LEU A 78 3.25 12.42 -3.68
N ASP A 79 3.60 11.15 -3.90
CA ASP A 79 3.75 10.61 -5.24
C ASP A 79 2.38 10.45 -5.94
N PRO A 80 2.32 10.23 -7.27
CA PRO A 80 1.04 10.10 -7.98
C PRO A 80 0.13 8.98 -7.44
N GLY A 81 0.71 7.87 -6.97
CA GLY A 81 -0.04 6.76 -6.39
C GLY A 81 -0.59 7.10 -5.00
N GLU A 82 0.19 7.81 -4.19
CA GLU A 82 -0.23 8.31 -2.88
C GLU A 82 -1.33 9.37 -3.00
N GLN A 83 -1.23 10.26 -4.00
CA GLN A 83 -2.27 11.25 -4.27
C GLN A 83 -3.57 10.56 -4.74
N ALA A 84 -3.47 9.55 -5.62
CA ALA A 84 -4.63 8.76 -6.02
C ALA A 84 -5.27 8.04 -4.84
N HIS A 85 -4.47 7.44 -3.97
CA HIS A 85 -4.96 6.78 -2.76
C HIS A 85 -5.61 7.75 -1.78
N MET A 86 -5.04 8.95 -1.61
CA MET A 86 -5.62 10.00 -0.76
C MET A 86 -7.03 10.40 -1.22
N ILE A 87 -7.24 10.53 -2.54
CA ILE A 87 -8.54 10.83 -3.14
C ILE A 87 -9.49 9.65 -2.95
N ASP A 88 -9.04 8.42 -3.23
CA ASP A 88 -9.84 7.21 -3.07
C ASP A 88 -10.34 7.02 -1.63
N LEU A 89 -9.50 7.35 -0.63
CA LEU A 89 -9.91 7.34 0.78
C LEU A 89 -11.09 8.29 1.03
N LEU A 90 -11.19 9.44 0.37
CA LEU A 90 -12.31 10.39 0.53
C LEU A 90 -13.52 10.11 -0.37
N GLU A 91 -13.36 9.38 -1.46
CA GLU A 91 -14.45 9.11 -2.40
C GLU A 91 -15.09 7.72 -2.20
N ASN A 92 -14.30 6.70 -1.83
CA ASN A 92 -14.73 5.30 -1.92
C ASN A 92 -14.63 4.50 -0.62
N CYS A 93 -14.11 5.06 0.48
CA CYS A 93 -13.84 4.29 1.70
C CYS A 93 -15.10 3.70 2.39
N ALA A 94 -16.31 4.14 2.01
CA ALA A 94 -17.57 3.48 2.41
C ALA A 94 -17.73 2.05 1.83
N LYS A 95 -17.00 1.70 0.75
CA LYS A 95 -17.02 0.36 0.13
C LYS A 95 -16.10 -0.65 0.84
N SER A 96 -15.35 -0.23 1.87
CA SER A 96 -14.48 -1.12 2.66
C SER A 96 -15.24 -1.94 3.71
N GLN A 97 -16.57 -1.89 3.76
CA GLN A 97 -17.35 -2.98 4.34
C GLN A 97 -17.09 -4.21 3.45
N GLN A 98 -16.06 -4.98 3.83
CA GLN A 98 -15.66 -6.22 3.19
C GLN A 98 -16.86 -7.18 3.19
N SER A 99 -17.71 -7.07 2.16
CA SER A 99 -18.38 -8.26 1.68
C SER A 99 -17.27 -9.25 1.38
N PRO A 100 -17.33 -10.49 1.90
CA PRO A 100 -16.36 -11.51 1.58
C PRO A 100 -16.25 -11.56 0.07
N ILE A 101 -15.10 -11.14 -0.44
CA ILE A 101 -14.83 -11.22 -1.85
C ILE A 101 -14.89 -12.73 -2.17
N PRO A 102 -15.74 -13.17 -3.11
CA PRO A 102 -15.85 -14.60 -3.41
C PRO A 102 -14.47 -15.15 -3.77
N ALA A 103 -14.13 -16.30 -3.19
CA ALA A 103 -12.86 -16.97 -3.44
C ALA A 103 -12.68 -17.19 -4.95
N GLN A 104 -11.53 -16.78 -5.49
CA GLN A 104 -11.24 -16.99 -6.91
C GLN A 104 -10.95 -18.47 -7.13
N GLY A 105 -11.73 -19.10 -8.02
CA GLY A 105 -11.50 -20.47 -8.46
C GLY A 105 -10.64 -20.52 -9.72
N VAL A 106 -9.80 -21.55 -9.83
CA VAL A 106 -9.06 -21.85 -11.05
C VAL A 106 -9.95 -22.61 -12.02
N ARG A 107 -10.10 -22.11 -13.25
CA ARG A 107 -10.85 -22.81 -14.30
C ARG A 107 -10.14 -24.11 -14.70
N PRO A 108 -10.86 -25.21 -14.98
CA PRO A 108 -10.23 -26.48 -15.36
C PRO A 108 -9.22 -26.38 -16.51
N ALA A 109 -9.51 -25.58 -17.54
CA ALA A 109 -8.62 -25.36 -18.67
C ALA A 109 -7.27 -24.71 -18.29
N LEU A 110 -7.26 -23.79 -17.31
CA LEU A 110 -6.02 -23.20 -16.81
C LEU A 110 -5.18 -24.21 -16.04
N ARG A 111 -5.84 -25.14 -15.33
CA ARG A 111 -5.15 -26.23 -14.63
C ARG A 111 -4.53 -27.23 -15.61
N GLN A 112 -5.24 -27.56 -16.69
CA GLN A 112 -4.68 -28.36 -17.78
C GLN A 112 -3.48 -27.68 -18.44
N LEU A 113 -3.56 -26.37 -18.68
CA LEU A 113 -2.43 -25.60 -19.22
C LEU A 113 -1.24 -25.66 -18.26
N LEU A 114 -1.48 -25.45 -16.97
CA LEU A 114 -0.45 -25.51 -15.93
C LEU A 114 0.27 -26.86 -15.88
N ASP A 115 -0.47 -27.96 -16.06
CA ASP A 115 0.10 -29.32 -16.13
C ASP A 115 0.86 -29.55 -17.46
N ALA A 116 0.48 -28.87 -18.54
CA ALA A 116 1.11 -28.98 -19.85
C ALA A 116 2.40 -28.16 -20.02
N VAL A 117 2.69 -27.20 -19.13
CA VAL A 117 3.90 -26.36 -19.15
C VAL A 117 5.20 -27.20 -19.02
N GLY A 118 5.11 -28.44 -18.55
CA GLY A 118 6.25 -29.36 -18.48
C GLY A 118 7.25 -28.95 -17.39
N ASN A 119 8.53 -28.82 -17.75
CA ASN A 119 9.62 -28.60 -16.80
C ASN A 119 9.88 -27.13 -16.42
N VAL A 120 8.92 -26.24 -16.66
CA VAL A 120 9.04 -24.82 -16.29
C VAL A 120 8.18 -24.54 -15.05
N PRO A 121 8.74 -23.95 -13.97
CA PRO A 121 7.96 -23.54 -12.81
C PRO A 121 6.88 -22.54 -13.19
N ALA A 122 5.63 -22.79 -12.78
CA ALA A 122 4.50 -21.92 -13.09
C ALA A 122 3.49 -21.82 -11.95
N LEU A 123 2.92 -20.62 -11.78
CA LEU A 123 1.86 -20.29 -10.84
C LEU A 123 0.65 -19.69 -11.57
N ILE A 124 -0.53 -19.88 -11.01
CA ILE A 124 -1.74 -19.15 -11.35
C ILE A 124 -2.03 -18.20 -10.20
N LEU A 125 -1.97 -16.90 -10.48
CA LEU A 125 -2.19 -15.84 -9.52
C LEU A 125 -3.60 -15.25 -9.65
N GLY A 126 -4.21 -14.95 -8.51
CA GLY A 126 -5.45 -14.19 -8.40
C GLY A 126 -5.17 -12.71 -8.18
N ARG A 127 -6.20 -11.98 -7.73
CA ARG A 127 -6.05 -10.58 -7.32
C ARG A 127 -5.05 -10.47 -6.20
N ARG A 128 -4.36 -9.34 -6.14
CA ARG A 128 -3.34 -9.04 -5.13
C ARG A 128 -2.25 -10.11 -5.04
N THR A 129 -2.07 -10.90 -6.11
CA THR A 129 -1.12 -12.02 -6.21
C THR A 129 -1.40 -13.22 -5.28
N ASP A 130 -2.67 -13.47 -4.94
CA ASP A 130 -3.05 -14.71 -4.26
C ASP A 130 -2.68 -15.94 -5.10
N VAL A 131 -2.02 -16.93 -4.49
CA VAL A 131 -1.60 -18.15 -5.20
C VAL A 131 -2.78 -19.12 -5.28
N LEU A 132 -3.41 -19.19 -6.45
CA LEU A 132 -4.60 -20.02 -6.67
C LEU A 132 -4.23 -21.47 -7.05
N ALA A 133 -3.15 -21.64 -7.82
CA ALA A 133 -2.56 -22.93 -8.14
C ALA A 133 -1.10 -22.78 -8.57
N GLY A 134 -0.37 -23.89 -8.64
CA GLY A 134 1.01 -23.96 -9.09
C GLY A 134 1.37 -25.39 -9.45
N ASN A 135 2.36 -25.55 -10.32
CA ASN A 135 2.91 -26.87 -10.59
C ASN A 135 3.95 -27.24 -9.52
N ARG A 136 4.32 -28.52 -9.46
CA ARG A 136 5.25 -29.03 -8.45
C ARG A 136 6.58 -28.27 -8.42
N LEU A 137 7.11 -27.89 -9.58
CA LEU A 137 8.39 -27.18 -9.67
C LEU A 137 8.32 -25.78 -9.06
N ALA A 138 7.21 -25.07 -9.23
CA ALA A 138 7.01 -23.78 -8.59
C ALA A 138 7.04 -23.89 -7.07
N PHE A 139 6.40 -24.92 -6.50
CA PHE A 139 6.37 -25.12 -5.06
C PHE A 139 7.69 -25.59 -4.46
N LEU A 140 8.51 -26.29 -5.25
CA LEU A 140 9.86 -26.69 -4.83
C LEU A 140 10.85 -25.52 -4.82
N ILE A 141 10.71 -24.58 -5.75
CA ILE A 141 11.65 -23.46 -5.88
C ILE A 141 11.25 -22.27 -5.01
N LEU A 142 9.94 -21.98 -4.91
CA LEU A 142 9.43 -20.83 -4.17
C LEU A 142 9.08 -21.24 -2.74
N ALA A 143 7.90 -21.84 -2.56
CA ALA A 143 7.40 -22.33 -1.29
C ALA A 143 6.26 -23.32 -1.50
N ASP A 144 6.04 -24.19 -0.52
CA ASP A 144 4.89 -25.09 -0.47
C ASP A 144 3.60 -24.34 -0.07
N PHE A 145 3.13 -23.45 -0.96
CA PHE A 145 1.91 -22.69 -0.76
C PHE A 145 0.69 -23.57 -0.42
N PRO A 146 0.49 -24.77 -1.02
CA PRO A 146 -0.58 -25.68 -0.62
C PRO A 146 -0.56 -26.08 0.87
N ALA A 147 0.62 -26.15 1.50
CA ALA A 147 0.76 -26.48 2.93
C ALA A 147 0.50 -25.28 3.86
N MET A 148 0.49 -24.05 3.35
CA MET A 148 0.26 -22.83 4.14
C MET A 148 -1.23 -22.61 4.45
N PRO A 149 -1.57 -21.86 5.53
CA PRO A 149 -2.93 -21.36 5.74
C PRO A 149 -3.42 -20.53 4.54
N ALA A 150 -4.70 -20.63 4.18
CA ALA A 150 -5.24 -19.96 2.99
C ALA A 150 -4.97 -18.44 2.94
N ALA A 151 -5.01 -17.77 4.10
CA ALA A 151 -4.74 -16.34 4.22
C ALA A 151 -3.27 -15.95 3.99
N GLU A 152 -2.36 -16.92 3.98
CA GLU A 152 -0.91 -16.71 3.81
C GLU A 152 -0.43 -17.10 2.41
N ARG A 153 -1.30 -17.70 1.58
CA ARG A 153 -1.01 -18.13 0.20
C ARG A 153 -0.98 -16.95 -0.77
N ASN A 154 -0.02 -16.07 -0.60
CA ASN A 154 0.11 -14.86 -1.39
C ASN A 154 1.57 -14.65 -1.80
N LEU A 155 1.81 -14.49 -3.11
CA LEU A 155 3.17 -14.43 -3.64
C LEU A 155 3.91 -13.17 -3.18
N THR A 156 3.26 -11.99 -3.25
CA THR A 156 3.89 -10.74 -2.80
C THR A 156 4.20 -10.79 -1.31
N ARG A 157 3.28 -11.32 -0.49
CA ARG A 157 3.52 -11.52 0.94
C ARG A 157 4.76 -12.39 1.19
N TRP A 158 4.88 -13.51 0.48
CA TRP A 158 6.04 -14.39 0.59
C TRP A 158 7.33 -13.69 0.16
N VAL A 159 7.33 -12.99 -0.99
CA VAL A 159 8.48 -12.22 -1.49
C VAL A 159 8.98 -11.21 -0.44
N ILE A 160 8.07 -10.51 0.25
CA ILE A 160 8.41 -9.42 1.16
C ILE A 160 8.75 -9.89 2.58
N LEU A 161 8.10 -10.95 3.07
CA LEU A 161 8.16 -11.32 4.49
C LEU A 161 8.97 -12.59 4.77
N ASP A 162 9.17 -13.46 3.78
CA ASP A 162 9.86 -14.73 3.98
C ASP A 162 11.39 -14.56 3.75
N PRO A 163 12.24 -14.90 4.75
CA PRO A 163 13.69 -14.84 4.59
C PRO A 163 14.23 -15.72 3.44
N LEU A 164 13.52 -16.78 3.04
CA LEU A 164 13.92 -17.61 1.90
C LEU A 164 13.84 -16.84 0.58
N ALA A 165 12.87 -15.93 0.42
CA ALA A 165 12.74 -15.12 -0.78
C ALA A 165 13.96 -14.20 -1.00
N HIS A 166 14.47 -13.60 0.08
CA HIS A 166 15.69 -12.79 0.05
C HIS A 166 16.92 -13.56 -0.44
N ASN A 167 17.00 -14.86 -0.14
CA ASN A 167 18.12 -15.71 -0.57
C ASN A 167 17.91 -16.31 -1.96
N LEU A 168 16.66 -16.46 -2.40
CA LEU A 168 16.32 -17.04 -3.70
C LEU A 168 16.58 -16.06 -4.85
N PHE A 169 16.19 -14.80 -4.69
CA PHE A 169 16.34 -13.79 -5.74
C PHE A 169 17.72 -13.13 -5.66
N ARG A 170 18.44 -13.09 -6.79
CA ARG A 170 19.73 -12.39 -6.87
C ARG A 170 19.60 -10.88 -6.64
N ASP A 171 18.52 -10.28 -7.14
CA ASP A 171 18.19 -8.86 -7.01
C ASP A 171 16.80 -8.77 -6.37
N TRP A 172 16.76 -9.06 -5.06
CA TRP A 172 15.52 -9.11 -4.31
C TRP A 172 14.83 -7.75 -4.27
N GLU A 173 15.59 -6.66 -4.15
CA GLU A 173 15.08 -5.29 -4.10
C GLU A 173 14.27 -4.95 -5.36
N THR A 174 14.76 -5.34 -6.54
CA THR A 174 14.03 -5.13 -7.80
C THR A 174 12.73 -5.95 -7.82
N VAL A 175 12.79 -7.23 -7.46
CA VAL A 175 11.60 -8.11 -7.42
C VAL A 175 10.56 -7.61 -6.42
N ALA A 176 10.99 -7.14 -5.25
CA ALA A 176 10.14 -6.56 -4.23
C ALA A 176 9.46 -5.26 -4.74
N ALA A 177 10.21 -4.39 -5.41
CA ALA A 177 9.67 -3.17 -6.01
C ALA A 177 8.61 -3.48 -7.09
N GLU A 178 8.84 -4.47 -7.95
CA GLU A 178 7.87 -4.92 -8.96
C GLU A 178 6.61 -5.53 -8.34
N ALA A 179 6.75 -6.33 -7.29
CA ALA A 179 5.63 -6.91 -6.56
C ALA A 179 4.76 -5.81 -5.91
N VAL A 180 5.38 -4.81 -5.29
CA VAL A 180 4.69 -3.62 -4.76
C VAL A 180 4.03 -2.81 -5.88
N GLY A 181 4.72 -2.65 -7.02
CA GLY A 181 4.17 -1.97 -8.20
C GLY A 181 2.90 -2.66 -8.72
N THR A 182 2.91 -3.99 -8.77
CA THR A 182 1.74 -4.79 -9.17
C THR A 182 0.56 -4.56 -8.23
N LEU A 183 0.80 -4.55 -6.90
CA LEU A 183 -0.25 -4.26 -5.92
C LEU A 183 -0.81 -2.84 -6.00
N ARG A 184 -0.05 -1.87 -6.50
CA ARG A 184 -0.52 -0.49 -6.71
C ARG A 184 -1.40 -0.34 -7.95
N ALA A 185 -1.24 -1.24 -8.93
CA ALA A 185 -1.97 -1.21 -10.19
C ALA A 185 -3.27 -2.02 -10.17
N ASP A 186 -3.39 -2.98 -9.25
CA ASP A 186 -4.51 -3.92 -9.07
C ASP A 186 -5.57 -3.39 -8.09
#